data_AF-A0A2G5C1G9-F1
#
_entry.id   AF-A0A2G5C1G9-F1
#
_cell.length_a   1.000
_cell.length_b   1.000
_cell.length_c   1.000
_cell.angle_alpha   90.00
_cell.angle_beta   90.00
_cell.angle_gamma   90.00
#
_symmetry.space_group_name_H-M   'P 1'
#
loop_
_entity.id
_entity.type
_entity.pdbx_description
1 polymer ?
#
loop_
_entity_poly.entity_id
_entity_poly.type
_entity_poly.pdbx_seq_one_letter_code
_entity_poly.pdbx_strand_id
1 'polypeptide(L)'
;DEEDALKTKRLSSKELLLQNWDYAVDLFLIYVLTLSIFPGFLSEDTGSHSLGSWYALVLIAAYNVLDLAGRYIPLIKSLKLESRKGLMVAIISRFVLIPAFYFTAKYGDQGWMIMLTAILGLSNGYLTICIFTAAPKGYKGPEQNALGNLLVLCVLVGLFSGVLLDWLWLIGKGW
;
A
#
# COMPACT_ATOMS: atom_id res chain seq x y z
N ASP A 1 -6.28 23.76 37.69
CA ASP A 1 -5.46 24.57 36.74
C ASP A 1 -4.12 23.95 36.33
N GLU A 2 -3.77 22.73 36.75
CA GLU A 2 -2.67 21.95 36.13
C GLU A 2 -3.13 21.11 34.93
N GLU A 3 -4.39 20.68 34.91
CA GLU A 3 -4.99 19.90 33.81
C GLU A 3 -5.10 20.71 32.51
N ASP A 4 -5.36 22.03 32.61
CA ASP A 4 -5.41 22.93 31.45
C ASP A 4 -4.01 23.38 30.98
N ALA A 5 -3.01 23.39 31.86
CA ALA A 5 -1.59 23.58 31.50
C ALA A 5 -1.00 22.37 30.76
N LEU A 6 -1.51 21.16 31.05
CA LEU A 6 -1.16 19.93 30.34
C LEU A 6 -1.83 19.83 28.95
N LYS A 7 -3.03 20.43 28.78
CA LYS A 7 -3.69 20.56 27.46
C LYS A 7 -2.92 21.48 26.52
N THR A 8 -2.12 22.42 27.03
CA THR A 8 -1.43 23.44 26.23
C THR A 8 -0.24 22.91 25.41
N LYS A 9 0.15 21.65 25.58
CA LYS A 9 1.30 21.03 24.86
C LYS A 9 0.91 19.72 24.16
N ARG A 10 -0.31 19.66 23.61
CA ARG A 10 -0.76 18.61 22.69
C ARG A 10 -0.73 19.16 21.27
N LEU A 11 -0.07 18.45 20.37
CA LEU A 11 -0.04 18.84 18.96
C LEU A 11 -1.46 18.77 18.36
N SER A 12 -1.77 19.75 17.52
CA SER A 12 -2.98 19.75 16.71
C SER A 12 -2.89 18.69 15.61
N SER A 13 -4.03 18.16 15.14
CA SER A 13 -4.07 17.20 14.04
C SER A 13 -3.36 17.70 12.78
N LYS A 14 -3.41 19.02 12.52
CA LYS A 14 -2.68 19.64 11.40
C LYS A 14 -1.17 19.59 11.58
N GLU A 15 -0.69 19.84 12.79
CA GLU A 15 0.74 19.81 13.12
C GLU A 15 1.28 18.37 13.08
N LEU A 16 0.50 17.41 13.60
CA LEU A 16 0.81 15.98 13.49
C LEU A 16 0.92 15.54 12.03
N LEU A 17 0.00 15.98 11.17
CA LEU A 17 0.04 15.67 9.74
C LEU A 17 1.24 16.33 9.06
N LEU A 18 1.53 17.60 9.35
CA LEU A 18 2.68 18.30 8.77
C LEU A 18 4.02 17.65 9.15
N GLN A 19 4.15 17.18 10.39
CA GLN A 19 5.36 16.49 10.86
C GLN A 19 5.53 15.06 10.29
N ASN A 20 4.44 14.44 9.83
CA ASN A 20 4.40 13.07 9.31
C ASN A 20 3.85 13.02 7.88
N TRP A 21 4.03 14.11 7.13
CA TRP A 21 3.51 14.24 5.78
C TRP A 21 4.12 13.20 4.84
N ASP A 22 5.40 12.89 5.03
CA ASP A 22 6.11 11.82 4.34
C ASP A 22 5.38 10.47 4.52
N TYR A 23 5.07 10.08 5.76
CA TYR A 23 4.33 8.84 6.03
C TYR A 23 2.91 8.83 5.46
N ALA A 24 2.24 9.98 5.47
CA ALA A 24 0.90 10.12 4.89
C ALA A 24 0.92 9.95 3.37
N VAL A 25 1.86 10.60 2.68
CA VAL A 25 2.08 10.46 1.23
C VAL A 25 2.51 9.04 0.88
N ASP A 26 3.40 8.46 1.66
CA ASP A 26 3.88 7.09 1.49
C ASP A 26 2.72 6.08 1.52
N LEU A 27 1.82 6.16 2.53
CA LEU A 27 0.63 5.32 2.58
C LEU A 27 -0.33 5.58 1.42
N PHE A 28 -0.56 6.85 1.08
CA PHE A 28 -1.38 7.20 -0.06
C PHE A 28 -0.85 6.54 -1.34
N LEU A 29 0.45 6.68 -1.65
CA LEU A 29 1.07 6.11 -2.84
C LEU A 29 1.04 4.57 -2.85
N ILE A 30 1.26 3.93 -1.70
CA ILE A 30 1.14 2.47 -1.55
C ILE A 30 -0.23 2.01 -2.03
N TYR A 31 -1.30 2.61 -1.52
CA TYR A 31 -2.65 2.15 -1.80
C TYR A 31 -3.16 2.59 -3.17
N VAL A 32 -2.78 3.77 -3.64
CA VAL A 32 -3.04 4.20 -5.02
C VAL A 32 -2.48 3.19 -6.01
N LEU A 33 -1.20 2.84 -5.86
CA LEU A 33 -0.54 1.90 -6.75
C LEU A 33 -1.18 0.51 -6.68
N THR A 34 -1.37 -0.03 -5.48
CA THR A 34 -1.94 -1.37 -5.30
C THR A 34 -3.32 -1.47 -5.94
N LEU A 35 -4.21 -0.52 -5.65
CA LEU A 35 -5.60 -0.57 -6.12
C LEU A 35 -5.75 -0.16 -7.59
N SER A 36 -4.76 0.55 -8.15
CA SER A 36 -4.71 0.80 -9.59
C SER A 36 -4.35 -0.44 -10.41
N ILE A 37 -3.84 -1.51 -9.79
CA ILE A 37 -3.42 -2.74 -10.48
C ILE A 37 -4.33 -3.92 -10.10
N PHE A 38 -4.65 -4.05 -8.82
CA PHE A 38 -5.42 -5.18 -8.29
C PHE A 38 -6.70 -4.68 -7.60
N PRO A 39 -7.87 -5.32 -7.82
CA PRO A 39 -8.09 -6.53 -8.63
C PRO A 39 -8.51 -6.28 -10.08
N GLY A 40 -8.85 -5.04 -10.46
CA GLY A 40 -9.54 -4.69 -11.72
C GLY A 40 -8.79 -5.16 -12.96
N PHE A 41 -7.67 -4.52 -13.30
CA PHE A 41 -6.82 -4.88 -14.45
C PHE A 41 -6.53 -6.40 -14.54
N LEU A 42 -6.18 -7.02 -13.43
CA LEU A 42 -5.75 -8.42 -13.38
C LEU A 42 -6.87 -9.43 -13.60
N SER A 43 -8.10 -9.08 -13.21
CA SER A 43 -9.24 -9.97 -13.38
C SER A 43 -9.78 -9.97 -14.81
N GLU A 44 -9.53 -8.90 -15.55
CA GLU A 44 -10.15 -8.63 -16.85
C GLU A 44 -9.23 -8.95 -18.03
N ASP A 45 -7.91 -8.81 -17.88
CA ASP A 45 -7.04 -8.60 -19.04
C ASP A 45 -6.06 -9.70 -19.42
N THR A 46 -6.01 -10.79 -18.68
CA THR A 46 -4.88 -11.73 -18.83
C THR A 46 -5.13 -12.85 -19.86
N GLY A 47 -6.26 -12.82 -20.59
CA GLY A 47 -6.50 -13.66 -21.77
C GLY A 47 -6.92 -15.11 -21.48
N SER A 48 -6.71 -16.02 -22.45
CA SER A 48 -7.10 -17.43 -22.31
C SER A 48 -6.20 -18.16 -21.31
N HIS A 49 -6.78 -18.47 -20.16
CA HIS A 49 -6.09 -19.07 -19.03
C HIS A 49 -6.37 -20.55 -18.90
N SER A 50 -5.34 -21.35 -18.61
CA SER A 50 -5.53 -22.77 -18.28
C SER A 50 -6.41 -22.97 -17.04
N LEU A 51 -6.39 -21.99 -16.13
CA LEU A 51 -7.16 -21.93 -14.89
C LEU A 51 -8.62 -21.47 -15.08
N GLY A 52 -8.99 -20.92 -16.25
CA GLY A 52 -10.34 -20.42 -16.52
C GLY A 52 -10.86 -19.47 -15.44
N SER A 53 -12.05 -19.77 -14.88
CA SER A 53 -12.70 -18.96 -13.83
C SER A 53 -11.97 -18.96 -12.48
N TRP A 54 -11.06 -19.91 -12.23
CA TRP A 54 -10.27 -19.95 -10.99
C TRP A 54 -9.12 -18.95 -10.97
N TYR A 55 -8.79 -18.37 -12.12
CA TYR A 55 -7.61 -17.52 -12.24
C TYR A 55 -7.66 -16.30 -11.31
N ALA A 56 -8.77 -15.54 -11.32
CA ALA A 56 -8.95 -14.39 -10.44
C ALA A 56 -8.88 -14.80 -8.95
N LEU A 57 -9.45 -15.95 -8.59
CA LEU A 57 -9.39 -16.47 -7.22
C LEU A 57 -7.96 -16.79 -6.79
N VAL A 58 -7.16 -17.39 -7.67
CA VAL A 58 -5.75 -17.69 -7.40
C VAL A 58 -4.94 -16.41 -7.21
N LEU A 59 -5.18 -15.38 -8.04
CA LEU A 59 -4.52 -14.08 -7.89
C LEU A 59 -4.88 -13.39 -6.58
N ILE A 60 -6.18 -13.37 -6.23
CA ILE A 60 -6.66 -12.81 -4.97
C ILE A 60 -6.04 -13.57 -3.78
N ALA A 61 -6.00 -14.90 -3.85
CA ALA A 61 -5.40 -15.72 -2.80
C ALA A 61 -3.90 -15.46 -2.66
N ALA A 62 -3.15 -15.46 -3.78
CA ALA A 62 -1.72 -15.17 -3.79
C ALA A 62 -1.42 -13.79 -3.21
N TYR A 63 -2.16 -12.76 -3.63
CA TYR A 63 -2.06 -11.42 -3.08
C TYR A 63 -2.26 -11.41 -1.55
N ASN A 64 -3.38 -11.95 -1.07
CA ASN A 64 -3.74 -11.87 0.35
C ASN A 64 -2.83 -12.70 1.26
N VAL A 65 -2.39 -13.88 0.83
CA VAL A 65 -1.46 -14.72 1.60
C VAL A 65 -0.11 -14.01 1.76
N LEU A 66 0.40 -13.40 0.70
CA LEU A 66 1.67 -12.69 0.76
C LEU A 66 1.55 -11.32 1.43
N ASP A 67 0.41 -10.62 1.30
CA ASP A 67 0.12 -9.41 2.09
C ASP A 67 0.12 -9.72 3.59
N LEU A 68 -0.54 -10.81 3.98
CA LEU A 68 -0.54 -11.28 5.37
C LEU A 68 0.88 -11.60 5.84
N ALA A 69 1.64 -12.38 5.07
CA ALA A 69 3.04 -12.67 5.39
C ALA A 69 3.86 -11.38 5.54
N GLY A 70 3.70 -10.43 4.62
CA GLY A 70 4.37 -9.13 4.63
C GLY A 70 4.10 -8.33 5.89
N ARG A 71 2.87 -8.34 6.41
CA ARG A 71 2.50 -7.65 7.65
C ARG A 71 3.23 -8.19 8.88
N TYR A 72 3.62 -9.46 8.87
CA TYR A 72 4.32 -10.10 9.99
C TYR A 72 5.85 -9.98 9.91
N ILE A 73 6.44 -9.72 8.73
CA ILE A 73 7.90 -9.54 8.58
C ILE A 73 8.48 -8.50 9.56
N PRO A 74 7.86 -7.31 9.78
CA PRO A 74 8.38 -6.29 10.70
C PRO A 74 8.45 -6.72 12.17
N LEU A 75 7.85 -7.85 12.57
CA LEU A 75 8.04 -8.42 13.90
C LEU A 75 9.50 -8.86 14.12
N ILE A 76 10.18 -9.26 13.05
CA ILE A 76 11.60 -9.57 13.08
C ILE A 76 12.36 -8.24 12.99
N LYS A 77 12.86 -7.75 14.13
CA LYS A 77 13.48 -6.41 14.24
C LYS A 77 14.57 -6.13 13.19
N SER A 78 15.35 -7.14 12.81
CA SER A 78 16.42 -7.01 11.81
C SER A 78 15.90 -6.75 10.38
N LEU A 79 14.67 -7.17 10.07
CA LEU A 79 14.04 -6.98 8.76
C LEU A 79 13.10 -5.77 8.75
N LYS A 80 12.98 -5.04 9.87
CA LYS A 80 12.09 -3.90 9.95
C LYS A 80 12.74 -2.65 9.37
N LEU A 81 12.11 -2.08 8.34
CA LEU A 81 12.55 -0.83 7.77
C LEU A 81 11.97 0.35 8.55
N GLU A 82 12.79 0.98 9.40
CA GLU A 82 12.39 2.17 10.18
C GLU A 82 12.90 3.49 9.60
N SER A 83 13.74 3.43 8.56
CA SER A 83 14.31 4.61 7.93
C SER A 83 13.26 5.31 7.06
N ARG A 84 12.95 6.58 7.38
CA ARG A 84 12.04 7.43 6.57
C ARG A 84 12.44 7.48 5.09
N LYS A 85 13.73 7.74 4.82
CA LYS A 85 14.26 7.76 3.45
C LYS A 85 14.17 6.38 2.78
N GLY A 86 14.43 5.32 3.54
CA GLY A 86 14.32 3.95 3.04
C GLY A 86 12.89 3.58 2.64
N LEU A 87 11.91 3.96 3.45
CA LEU A 87 10.49 3.74 3.16
C LEU A 87 10.07 4.47 1.89
N MET A 88 10.36 5.77 1.78
CA MET A 88 10.05 6.55 0.60
C MET A 88 10.67 5.97 -0.68
N VAL A 89 11.97 5.59 -0.63
CA VAL A 89 12.64 4.94 -1.77
C VAL A 89 11.99 3.61 -2.13
N ALA A 90 11.67 2.77 -1.13
CA ALA A 90 11.01 1.50 -1.35
C ALA A 90 9.63 1.68 -2.00
N ILE A 91 8.86 2.68 -1.59
CA ILE A 91 7.52 2.95 -2.13
C ILE A 91 7.60 3.49 -3.55
N ILE A 92 8.50 4.44 -3.82
CA ILE A 92 8.73 4.93 -5.18
C ILE A 92 9.20 3.79 -6.10
N SER A 93 10.05 2.89 -5.60
CA SER A 93 10.50 1.73 -6.40
C SER A 93 9.35 0.79 -6.80
N ARG A 94 8.25 0.75 -6.04
CA ARG A 94 7.09 -0.06 -6.39
C ARG A 94 6.42 0.38 -7.69
N PHE A 95 6.59 1.63 -8.13
CA PHE A 95 6.05 2.08 -9.43
C PHE A 95 6.67 1.33 -10.62
N VAL A 96 7.83 0.68 -10.45
CA VAL A 96 8.40 -0.26 -11.45
C VAL A 96 7.50 -1.47 -11.68
N LEU A 97 6.61 -1.79 -10.72
CA LEU A 97 5.60 -2.83 -10.92
C LEU A 97 4.63 -2.46 -12.05
N ILE A 98 4.27 -1.18 -12.26
CA ILE A 98 3.35 -0.79 -13.34
C ILE A 98 3.84 -1.29 -14.72
N PRO A 99 5.05 -0.93 -15.20
CA PRO A 99 5.53 -1.44 -16.48
C PRO A 99 5.79 -2.96 -16.46
N ALA A 100 6.14 -3.55 -15.31
CA ALA A 100 6.31 -5.00 -15.20
C ALA A 100 4.98 -5.75 -15.40
N PHE A 101 3.91 -5.30 -14.75
CA PHE A 101 2.55 -5.82 -14.92
C PHE A 101 2.07 -5.65 -16.36
N TYR A 102 2.29 -4.48 -16.97
CA TYR A 102 1.95 -4.24 -18.39
C TYR A 102 2.70 -5.20 -19.34
N PHE A 103 4.00 -5.39 -19.12
CA PHE A 103 4.82 -6.29 -19.94
C PHE A 103 4.40 -7.75 -19.77
N THR A 104 4.17 -8.19 -18.52
CA THR A 104 3.74 -9.55 -18.21
C THR A 104 2.34 -9.84 -18.74
N ALA A 105 1.42 -8.87 -18.73
CA ALA A 105 0.10 -9.06 -19.33
C ALA A 105 0.17 -9.29 -20.86
N LYS A 106 1.14 -8.68 -21.55
CA LYS A 106 1.28 -8.79 -23.01
C LYS A 106 2.13 -9.99 -23.47
N TYR A 107 3.17 -10.35 -22.71
CA TYR A 107 4.18 -11.33 -23.12
C TYR A 107 4.43 -12.45 -22.11
N GLY A 108 3.93 -12.31 -20.89
CA GLY A 108 4.20 -13.24 -19.80
C GLY A 108 3.16 -14.35 -19.69
N ASP A 109 3.58 -15.46 -19.09
CA ASP A 109 2.66 -16.53 -18.72
C ASP A 109 1.87 -16.21 -17.43
N GLN A 110 0.93 -17.09 -17.11
CA GLN A 110 0.10 -16.98 -15.91
C GLN A 110 0.91 -17.02 -14.60
N GLY A 111 2.03 -17.75 -14.58
CA GLY A 111 2.90 -17.91 -13.42
C GLY A 111 3.63 -16.62 -13.07
N TRP A 112 4.18 -15.92 -14.07
CA TRP A 112 4.77 -14.59 -13.87
C TRP A 112 3.74 -13.60 -13.32
N MET A 113 2.49 -13.69 -13.79
CA MET A 113 1.44 -12.80 -13.33
C MET A 113 1.08 -13.05 -11.85
N ILE A 114 0.98 -14.31 -11.46
CA ILE A 114 0.78 -14.73 -10.06
C ILE A 114 1.95 -14.27 -9.19
N MET A 115 3.19 -14.42 -9.67
CA MET A 115 4.38 -14.01 -8.93
C MET A 115 4.44 -12.50 -8.71
N LEU A 116 4.16 -11.69 -9.74
CA LEU A 116 4.10 -10.22 -9.59
C LEU A 116 2.99 -9.80 -8.63
N THR A 117 1.83 -10.46 -8.68
CA THR A 117 0.71 -10.22 -7.76
C THR A 117 1.07 -10.57 -6.31
N ALA A 118 1.79 -11.67 -6.11
CA ALA A 118 2.35 -12.06 -4.82
C ALA A 118 3.36 -11.03 -4.28
N ILE A 119 4.26 -10.52 -5.12
CA ILE A 119 5.22 -9.45 -4.77
C ILE A 119 4.49 -8.14 -4.42
N LEU A 120 3.43 -7.81 -5.18
CA LEU A 120 2.58 -6.65 -4.91
C LEU A 120 1.94 -6.77 -3.51
N GLY A 121 1.37 -7.93 -3.17
CA GLY A 121 0.81 -8.20 -1.85
C GLY A 121 1.86 -8.11 -0.75
N LEU A 122 2.99 -8.80 -0.91
CA LEU A 122 4.08 -8.81 0.07
C LEU A 122 4.58 -7.40 0.41
N SER A 123 4.88 -6.61 -0.63
CA SER A 123 5.38 -5.24 -0.47
C SER A 123 4.31 -4.30 0.11
N ASN A 124 3.03 -4.50 -0.23
CA ASN A 124 1.92 -3.76 0.33
C ASN A 124 1.81 -3.96 1.85
N GLY A 125 1.73 -5.20 2.31
CA GLY A 125 1.59 -5.54 3.72
C GLY A 125 2.80 -5.10 4.54
N TYR A 126 4.01 -5.37 4.03
CA TYR A 126 5.27 -5.04 4.70
C TYR A 126 5.46 -3.54 4.93
N LEU A 127 5.35 -2.73 3.86
CA LEU A 127 5.60 -1.29 3.96
C LEU A 127 4.52 -0.59 4.79
N THR A 128 3.26 -1.02 4.67
CA THR A 128 2.15 -0.49 5.47
C THR A 128 2.43 -0.64 6.97
N ILE A 129 2.82 -1.84 7.42
CA ILE A 129 3.12 -2.07 8.84
C ILE A 129 4.39 -1.33 9.27
N CYS A 130 5.40 -1.21 8.42
CA CYS A 130 6.57 -0.41 8.73
C CYS A 130 6.19 1.05 9.02
N ILE A 131 5.30 1.65 8.23
CA ILE A 131 4.82 3.03 8.44
C ILE A 131 3.97 3.12 9.72
N PHE A 132 2.94 2.28 9.87
CA PHE A 132 2.05 2.34 11.03
C PHE A 132 2.77 2.08 12.36
N THR A 133 3.89 1.36 12.35
CA THR A 133 4.69 1.13 13.55
C THR A 133 5.82 2.14 13.74
N ALA A 134 6.19 2.92 12.73
CA ALA A 134 7.22 3.95 12.80
C ALA A 134 6.62 5.33 13.10
N ALA A 135 5.52 5.71 12.47
CA ALA A 135 4.93 7.05 12.55
C ALA A 135 4.46 7.45 13.97
N PRO A 136 3.81 6.58 14.77
CA PRO A 136 3.38 6.95 16.12
C PRO A 136 4.52 7.00 17.16
N LYS A 137 5.74 6.56 16.82
CA LYS A 137 6.84 6.54 17.79
C LYS A 137 7.24 7.96 18.20
N GLY A 138 7.32 8.19 19.51
CA GLY A 138 7.71 9.49 20.08
C GLY A 138 6.54 10.45 20.35
N TYR A 139 5.32 10.09 19.98
CA TYR A 139 4.10 10.84 20.29
C TYR A 139 3.42 10.34 21.57
N LYS A 140 2.63 11.18 22.23
CA LYS A 140 1.82 10.80 23.40
C LYS A 140 0.63 9.93 22.96
N GLY A 141 0.09 9.09 23.85
CA GLY A 141 -1.04 8.19 23.53
C GLY A 141 -2.22 8.85 22.76
N PRO A 142 -2.74 10.01 23.20
CA PRO A 142 -3.80 10.71 22.47
C PRO A 142 -3.37 11.20 21.07
N GLU A 143 -2.11 11.61 20.91
CA GLU A 143 -1.53 12.07 19.64
C GLU A 143 -1.28 10.89 18.69
N GLN A 144 -0.86 9.74 19.22
CA GLN A 144 -0.72 8.50 18.46
C GLN A 144 -2.07 8.05 17.88
N ASN A 145 -3.15 8.13 18.67
CA ASN A 145 -4.49 7.82 18.19
C ASN A 145 -4.95 8.79 17.10
N ALA A 146 -4.72 10.10 17.28
CA ALA A 146 -5.06 11.11 16.28
C ALA A 146 -4.27 10.90 14.98
N LEU A 147 -2.96 10.65 15.07
CA LEU A 147 -2.10 10.36 13.93
C LEU A 147 -2.52 9.07 13.22
N GLY A 148 -2.82 8.00 13.98
CA GLY A 148 -3.33 6.75 13.42
C GLY A 148 -4.59 6.96 12.57
N ASN A 149 -5.56 7.72 13.08
CA ASN A 149 -6.78 8.06 12.33
C ASN A 149 -6.48 8.89 11.05
N LEU A 150 -5.54 9.83 11.12
CA LEU A 150 -5.12 10.60 9.93
C LEU A 150 -4.46 9.71 8.88
N LEU A 151 -3.59 8.78 9.29
CA LEU A 151 -2.95 7.84 8.38
C LEU A 151 -3.98 6.89 7.74
N VAL A 152 -4.96 6.40 8.51
CA VAL A 152 -6.07 5.60 7.98
C VAL A 152 -6.90 6.41 6.98
N LEU A 153 -7.16 7.70 7.23
CA LEU A 153 -7.81 8.56 6.25
C LEU A 153 -7.00 8.65 4.94
N CYS A 154 -5.67 8.79 5.03
CA CYS A 154 -4.79 8.81 3.84
C CYS A 154 -4.85 7.48 3.07
N VAL A 155 -4.93 6.36 3.79
CA VAL A 155 -5.17 5.04 3.20
C VAL A 155 -6.49 5.05 2.43
N LEU A 156 -7.60 5.45 3.04
CA LEU A 156 -8.92 5.49 2.38
C LEU A 156 -8.95 6.37 1.13
N VAL A 157 -8.32 7.55 1.18
CA VAL A 157 -8.17 8.43 0.01
C VAL A 157 -7.33 7.74 -1.07
N GLY A 158 -6.25 7.05 -0.69
CA GLY A 158 -5.43 6.29 -1.62
C GLY A 158 -6.18 5.13 -2.27
N LEU A 159 -7.01 4.39 -1.52
CA LEU A 159 -7.89 3.36 -2.09
C LEU A 159 -8.83 3.96 -3.14
N PHE A 160 -9.52 5.04 -2.78
CA PHE A 160 -10.46 5.71 -3.68
C PHE A 160 -9.78 6.18 -4.97
N SER A 161 -8.65 6.87 -4.85
CA SER A 161 -7.86 7.31 -6.01
C SER A 161 -7.32 6.13 -6.83
N GLY A 162 -6.86 5.07 -6.19
CA GLY A 162 -6.36 3.87 -6.89
C GLY A 162 -7.44 3.21 -7.75
N VAL A 163 -8.66 3.05 -7.21
CA VAL A 163 -9.80 2.50 -7.96
C VAL A 163 -10.19 3.40 -9.14
N LEU A 164 -10.10 4.72 -9.01
CA LEU A 164 -10.34 5.62 -10.15
C LEU A 164 -9.26 5.47 -11.23
N LEU A 165 -8.00 5.26 -10.84
CA LEU A 165 -6.89 5.09 -11.77
C LEU A 165 -6.87 3.70 -12.43
N ASP A 166 -7.51 2.69 -11.85
CA ASP A 166 -7.67 1.36 -12.46
C ASP A 166 -8.30 1.45 -13.86
N TRP A 167 -9.23 2.39 -14.06
CA TRP A 167 -9.82 2.68 -15.39
C TRP A 167 -8.80 3.09 -16.46
N LEU A 168 -7.65 3.67 -16.08
CA LEU A 168 -6.63 4.07 -17.05
C LEU A 168 -6.06 2.87 -17.81
N TRP A 169 -6.08 1.68 -17.22
CA TRP A 169 -5.65 0.45 -17.88
C TRP A 169 -6.59 -0.02 -18.98
N LEU A 170 -7.81 0.50 -19.01
CA LEU A 170 -8.80 0.25 -20.07
C LEU A 170 -8.66 1.26 -21.22
N ILE A 171 -8.07 2.44 -20.96
CA ILE A 171 -7.85 3.50 -21.96
C ILE A 171 -6.72 3.08 -22.89
N GLY A 172 -7.09 2.40 -23.98
CA GLY A 172 -6.15 1.85 -24.97
C GLY A 172 -6.63 0.53 -25.57
N LYS A 173 -7.66 -0.08 -25.00
CA LYS A 173 -8.22 -1.35 -25.48
C LYS A 173 -9.29 -1.25 -26.55
N GLY A 174 -9.58 -0.05 -27.05
CA GLY A 174 -10.49 0.16 -28.17
C GLY A 174 -11.85 -0.52 -27.95
N TRP A 175 -12.72 0.14 -27.19
CA TRP A 175 -14.16 -0.10 -27.30
C TRP A 175 -14.66 0.45 -28.65
#